data_AF-Q5D9M1-F1
#
_entry.id   AF-Q5D9M1-F1
#
_cell.length_a   1.000
_cell.length_b   1.000
_cell.length_c   1.000
_cell.angle_alpha   90.00
_cell.angle_beta   90.00
_cell.angle_gamma   90.00
#
_symmetry.space_group_name_H-M   'P 1'
#
loop_
_entity.id
_entity.type
_entity.pdbx_description
1 polymer ?
#
loop_
_entity_poly.entity_id
_entity_poly.type
_entity_poly.pdbx_seq_one_letter_code
_entity_poly.pdbx_strand_id
1 'polypeptide(L)'
;MAKNSCLTCSSHGTTVDLKAAFENIVLARRFFNWDDLEQAIEEFQSSQRASFSSFKYIFVVFKCAFGIKRKSHGIGQRNKPSKFMDCKSMFRVVLNVNEYIIRSYIMTHNHACTKSFMRCDPWFRRLSEEEKKNISPVLRQSTSSAEIMEYVRDTCQKELIASDIRNMKSKVT
;
A
#
# COMPACT_ATOMS: atom_id res chain seq x y z
N MET A 1 16.18 61.49 -0.69
CA MET A 1 15.27 60.60 -1.44
C MET A 1 16.07 59.89 -2.53
N ALA A 2 16.52 58.66 -2.29
CA ALA A 2 17.21 57.84 -3.28
C ALA A 2 16.17 56.99 -4.02
N LYS A 3 16.10 57.14 -5.35
CA LYS A 3 15.22 56.34 -6.21
C LYS A 3 15.86 54.96 -6.42
N ASN A 4 15.30 53.93 -5.82
CA ASN A 4 15.58 52.54 -6.20
C ASN A 4 14.90 52.25 -7.53
N SER A 5 15.68 52.14 -8.59
CA SER A 5 15.23 51.63 -9.89
C SER A 5 15.20 50.11 -9.84
N CYS A 6 14.00 49.56 -9.71
CA CYS A 6 13.74 48.13 -9.86
C CYS A 6 13.91 47.77 -11.35
N LEU A 7 14.96 47.02 -11.68
CA LEU A 7 15.18 46.48 -13.01
C LEU A 7 14.10 45.43 -13.31
N THR A 8 13.32 45.69 -14.36
CA THR A 8 12.31 44.81 -14.92
C THR A 8 12.95 43.49 -15.37
N CYS A 9 12.64 42.39 -14.68
CA CYS A 9 13.01 41.05 -15.07
C CYS A 9 12.16 40.61 -16.28
N SER A 10 12.74 40.73 -17.46
CA SER A 10 12.14 40.26 -18.72
C SER A 10 12.25 38.73 -18.77
N SER A 11 11.17 38.02 -18.44
CA SER A 11 11.08 36.57 -18.50
C SER A 11 10.89 36.09 -19.96
N HIS A 12 11.92 36.23 -20.78
CA HIS A 12 12.02 35.42 -21.99
C HIS A 12 12.33 33.99 -21.54
N GLY A 13 11.65 32.99 -22.12
CA GLY A 13 11.79 31.57 -21.74
C GLY A 13 13.19 31.04 -22.03
N THR A 14 14.14 31.33 -21.14
CA THR A 14 15.48 30.79 -21.16
C THR A 14 15.45 29.40 -20.55
N THR A 15 15.69 28.38 -21.38
CA THR A 15 15.93 27.03 -20.90
C THR A 15 17.37 26.94 -20.39
N VAL A 16 17.54 26.58 -19.12
CA VAL A 16 18.85 26.36 -18.49
C VAL A 16 18.98 24.87 -18.17
N ASP A 17 19.98 24.21 -18.76
CA ASP A 17 20.30 22.81 -18.45
C ASP A 17 21.34 22.74 -17.32
N LEU A 18 20.92 22.22 -16.17
CA LEU A 18 21.77 22.05 -14.98
C LEU A 18 22.26 20.61 -14.79
N LYS A 19 22.04 19.72 -15.77
CA LYS A 19 22.33 18.29 -15.65
C LYS A 19 23.76 18.00 -15.22
N ALA A 20 24.75 18.58 -15.90
CA ALA A 20 26.17 18.33 -15.62
C ALA A 20 26.57 18.80 -14.20
N ALA A 21 26.04 19.94 -13.74
CA ALA A 21 26.28 20.42 -12.39
C ALA A 21 25.65 19.49 -11.34
N PHE A 22 24.44 18.99 -11.60
CA PHE A 22 23.76 18.06 -10.71
C PHE A 22 24.48 16.70 -10.62
N GLU A 23 24.92 16.18 -11.77
CA GLU A 23 25.69 14.94 -11.84
C GLU A 23 26.98 15.03 -11.01
N ASN A 24 27.72 16.15 -11.12
CA ASN A 24 28.99 16.35 -10.42
C ASN A 24 28.84 16.62 -8.92
N ILE A 25 27.83 17.39 -8.51
CA ILE A 25 27.68 17.81 -7.10
C ILE A 25 26.91 16.74 -6.30
N VAL A 26 25.85 16.17 -6.87
CA VAL A 26 24.93 15.28 -6.16
C VAL A 26 25.18 13.82 -6.52
N LEU A 27 25.13 13.44 -7.81
CA LEU A 27 25.19 12.01 -8.21
C LEU A 27 26.58 11.38 -8.12
N ALA A 28 27.65 12.18 -8.10
CA ALA A 28 29.00 11.69 -7.89
C ALA A 28 29.23 11.15 -6.47
N ARG A 29 28.33 11.45 -5.52
CA ARG A 29 28.41 11.04 -4.12
C ARG A 29 27.48 9.86 -3.84
N ARG A 30 27.84 9.02 -2.85
CA ARG A 30 26.95 7.99 -2.29
C ARG A 30 26.50 8.45 -0.91
N PHE A 31 25.19 8.46 -0.68
CA PHE A 31 24.59 8.91 0.57
C PHE A 31 24.09 7.71 1.37
N PHE A 32 24.42 7.66 2.66
CA PHE A 32 23.97 6.60 3.58
C PHE A 32 22.91 7.10 4.57
N ASN A 33 22.76 8.41 4.70
CA ASN A 33 21.74 9.07 5.53
C ASN A 33 21.16 10.28 4.77
N TRP A 34 20.08 10.85 5.32
CA TRP A 34 19.37 11.97 4.70
C TRP A 34 20.13 13.29 4.82
N ASP A 35 20.81 13.52 5.94
CA ASP A 35 21.50 14.77 6.23
C ASP A 35 22.64 15.03 5.22
N ASP A 36 23.40 13.99 4.85
CA ASP A 36 24.45 14.07 3.82
C ASP A 36 23.89 14.43 2.43
N LEU A 37 22.70 13.89 2.10
CA LEU A 37 22.02 14.19 0.84
C LEU A 37 21.47 15.62 0.83
N GLU A 38 20.87 16.04 1.94
CA GLU A 38 20.34 17.40 2.11
C GLU A 38 21.45 18.43 1.98
N GLN A 39 22.62 18.19 2.60
CA GLN A 39 23.80 19.05 2.45
C GLN A 39 24.30 19.13 1.00
N ALA A 40 24.35 18.02 0.27
CA ALA A 40 24.74 18.04 -1.15
C ALA A 40 23.73 18.78 -2.03
N ILE A 41 22.44 18.71 -1.70
CA ILE A 41 21.39 19.46 -2.37
C ILE A 41 21.55 20.96 -2.07
N GLU A 42 21.79 21.36 -0.82
CA GLU A 42 22.05 22.75 -0.44
C GLU A 42 23.26 23.33 -1.16
N GLU A 43 24.34 22.55 -1.29
CA GLU A 43 25.54 22.93 -2.06
C GLU A 43 25.20 23.18 -3.54
N PHE A 44 24.43 22.28 -4.16
CA PHE A 44 23.97 22.44 -5.54
C PHE A 44 23.09 23.69 -5.70
N GLN A 45 22.15 23.91 -4.77
CA GLN A 45 21.26 25.06 -4.75
C GLN A 45 22.01 26.39 -4.68
N SER A 46 22.98 26.46 -3.77
CA SER A 46 23.86 27.62 -3.58
C SER A 46 24.71 27.87 -4.83
N SER A 47 25.34 26.83 -5.37
CA SER A 47 26.21 26.90 -6.55
C SER A 47 25.47 27.36 -7.81
N GLN A 48 24.29 26.79 -8.07
CA GLN A 48 23.54 27.06 -9.30
C GLN A 48 22.51 28.18 -9.15
N ARG A 49 22.40 28.77 -7.94
CA ARG A 49 21.38 29.76 -7.58
C ARG A 49 19.97 29.26 -7.93
N ALA A 50 19.76 27.96 -7.73
CA ALA A 50 18.51 27.27 -7.98
C ALA A 50 17.86 26.94 -6.63
N SER A 51 16.56 27.17 -6.49
CA SER A 51 15.83 26.84 -5.27
C SER A 51 14.99 25.59 -5.48
N PHE A 52 15.21 24.57 -4.64
CA PHE A 52 14.36 23.39 -4.59
C PHE A 52 13.75 23.26 -3.21
N SER A 53 12.44 22.98 -3.16
CA SER A 53 11.76 22.62 -1.93
C SER A 53 11.96 21.12 -1.65
N SER A 54 12.39 20.78 -0.43
CA SER A 54 12.46 19.40 0.04
C SER A 54 11.09 18.96 0.58
N PHE A 55 10.64 17.77 0.18
CA PHE A 55 9.42 17.15 0.71
C PHE A 55 9.74 15.72 1.13
N LYS A 56 9.61 15.42 2.42
CA LYS A 56 9.76 14.06 2.94
C LYS A 56 8.47 13.27 2.70
N TYR A 57 8.49 12.39 1.70
CA TYR A 57 7.33 11.57 1.37
C TYR A 57 7.38 10.23 2.11
N ILE A 58 6.50 10.04 3.09
CA ILE A 58 6.13 8.69 3.53
C ILE A 58 5.08 8.17 2.54
N PHE A 59 5.26 6.96 2.01
CA PHE A 59 4.27 6.38 1.11
C PHE A 59 3.91 4.94 1.48
N VAL A 60 2.65 4.60 1.24
CA VAL A 60 2.10 3.26 1.38
C VAL A 60 1.54 2.83 0.03
N VAL A 61 1.87 1.61 -0.41
CA VAL A 61 1.30 1.03 -1.63
C VAL A 61 0.32 -0.07 -1.24
N PHE A 62 -0.95 0.14 -1.57
CA PHE A 62 -1.98 -0.88 -1.45
C PHE A 62 -2.01 -1.69 -2.74
N LYS A 63 -1.85 -3.00 -2.64
CA LYS A 63 -1.90 -3.93 -3.78
C LYS A 63 -3.09 -4.85 -3.65
N CYS A 64 -3.64 -5.29 -4.78
CA CYS A 64 -4.66 -6.31 -4.79
C CYS A 64 -4.19 -7.59 -4.07
N ALA A 65 -5.08 -8.22 -3.30
CA ALA A 65 -4.80 -9.45 -2.57
C ALA A 65 -4.41 -10.63 -3.49
N PHE A 66 -4.82 -10.55 -4.76
CA PHE A 66 -4.48 -11.50 -5.82
C PHE A 66 -3.20 -11.11 -6.59
N GLY A 67 -2.51 -10.06 -6.14
CA GLY A 67 -1.42 -9.41 -6.85
C GLY A 67 -0.20 -10.28 -7.06
N ILE A 68 0.61 -10.57 -6.05
CA ILE A 68 1.79 -11.44 -6.23
C ILE A 68 2.06 -12.23 -4.94
N LYS A 69 2.24 -13.55 -5.06
CA LYS A 69 2.82 -14.39 -3.99
C LYS A 69 4.34 -14.41 -4.16
N ARG A 70 5.10 -14.36 -3.06
CA ARG A 70 6.45 -14.95 -3.07
C ARG A 70 6.31 -16.43 -3.45
N LYS A 71 6.97 -16.88 -4.52
CA LYS A 71 7.06 -18.31 -4.82
C LYS A 71 7.68 -18.98 -3.60
N SER A 72 7.01 -19.98 -3.04
CA SER A 72 7.62 -20.81 -2.01
C SER A 72 8.73 -21.62 -2.68
N HIS A 73 9.96 -21.55 -2.18
CA HIS A 73 11.09 -22.36 -2.67
C HIS A 73 10.97 -23.86 -2.35
N GLY A 74 9.88 -24.29 -1.69
CA GLY A 74 9.64 -25.69 -1.37
C GLY A 74 9.27 -26.51 -2.60
N ILE A 75 9.93 -27.66 -2.76
CA ILE A 75 9.62 -28.69 -3.76
C ILE A 75 8.27 -29.31 -3.35
N GLY A 76 7.18 -28.80 -3.92
CA GLY A 76 5.82 -29.02 -3.41
C GLY A 76 5.21 -30.35 -3.84
N GLN A 77 5.01 -31.28 -2.90
CA GLN A 77 4.12 -32.45 -3.06
C GLN A 77 2.62 -32.11 -2.94
N ARG A 78 2.27 -30.84 -2.65
CA ARG A 78 0.88 -30.41 -2.41
C ARG A 78 0.45 -29.43 -3.51
N ASN A 79 -0.16 -29.95 -4.57
CA ASN A 79 -0.74 -29.18 -5.68
C ASN A 79 -2.01 -28.43 -5.25
N LYS A 80 -1.88 -27.39 -4.42
CA LYS A 80 -2.98 -26.44 -4.19
C LYS A 80 -2.89 -25.32 -5.23
N PRO A 81 -3.96 -25.06 -6.01
CA PRO A 81 -4.02 -23.89 -6.88
C PRO A 81 -3.67 -22.62 -6.10
N SER A 82 -2.80 -21.80 -6.67
CA SER A 82 -2.45 -20.50 -6.09
C SER A 82 -3.66 -19.58 -6.22
N LYS A 83 -4.08 -18.94 -5.12
CA LYS A 83 -5.08 -17.86 -5.23
C LYS A 83 -4.58 -16.70 -6.08
N PHE A 84 -3.27 -16.48 -6.18
CA PHE A 84 -2.68 -15.30 -6.82
C PHE A 84 -2.75 -15.38 -8.35
N MET A 85 -3.12 -14.26 -8.98
CA MET A 85 -3.42 -14.15 -10.42
C MET A 85 -2.55 -13.10 -11.13
N ASP A 86 -1.45 -12.68 -10.52
CA ASP A 86 -0.58 -11.61 -11.04
C ASP A 86 -1.30 -10.25 -11.24
N CYS A 87 -2.31 -9.97 -10.41
CA CYS A 87 -3.12 -8.76 -10.55
C CYS A 87 -2.28 -7.50 -10.29
N LYS A 88 -2.27 -6.57 -11.26
CA LYS A 88 -1.49 -5.32 -11.16
C LYS A 88 -2.23 -4.18 -10.46
N SER A 89 -3.49 -4.40 -10.09
CA SER A 89 -4.28 -3.38 -9.40
C SER A 89 -3.62 -2.97 -8.09
N MET A 90 -3.41 -1.66 -7.95
CA MET A 90 -2.75 -1.05 -6.81
C MET A 90 -3.05 0.45 -6.74
N PHE A 91 -2.83 1.07 -5.58
CA PHE A 91 -2.77 2.52 -5.46
C PHE A 91 -1.74 2.93 -4.43
N ARG A 92 -1.14 4.10 -4.64
CA ARG A 92 -0.09 4.66 -3.79
C ARG A 92 -0.62 5.88 -3.06
N VAL A 93 -0.60 5.81 -1.74
CA VAL A 93 -0.89 6.92 -0.83
C VAL A 93 0.42 7.54 -0.41
N VAL A 94 0.49 8.86 -0.40
CA VAL A 94 1.66 9.62 0.05
C VAL A 94 1.21 10.63 1.10
N LEU A 95 1.92 10.70 2.23
CA LEU A 95 1.78 11.81 3.18
C LEU A 95 2.59 12.99 2.63
N ASN A 96 1.90 14.06 2.26
CA ASN A 96 2.49 15.31 1.81
C ASN A 96 2.28 16.37 2.89
N VAL A 97 3.35 16.72 3.61
CA VAL A 97 3.33 17.62 4.78
C VAL A 97 2.37 17.11 5.87
N ASN A 98 1.07 17.35 5.73
CA ASN A 98 0.02 16.94 6.67
C ASN A 98 -1.22 16.28 5.99
N GLU A 99 -1.18 16.01 4.69
CA GLU A 99 -2.31 15.45 3.95
C GLU A 99 -1.96 14.12 3.26
N TYR A 100 -2.89 13.16 3.30
CA TYR A 100 -2.77 11.90 2.55
C TYR A 100 -3.33 12.06 1.13
N ILE A 101 -2.46 11.95 0.13
CA ILE A 101 -2.82 12.12 -1.27
C ILE A 101 -2.65 10.81 -2.03
N ILE A 102 -3.62 10.45 -2.87
CA ILE A 102 -3.48 9.35 -3.83
C ILE A 102 -2.63 9.84 -5.00
N ARG A 103 -1.37 9.39 -5.08
CA ARG A 103 -0.41 9.88 -6.08
C ARG A 103 -0.48 9.13 -7.40
N SER A 104 -0.81 7.85 -7.36
CA SER A 104 -0.89 6.99 -8.55
C SER A 104 -1.78 5.79 -8.27
N TYR A 105 -2.53 5.33 -9.27
CA TYR A 105 -3.38 4.14 -9.16
C TYR A 105 -3.44 3.36 -10.47
N ILE A 106 -3.63 2.05 -10.34
CA ILE A 106 -4.04 1.12 -11.40
C ILE A 106 -5.25 0.42 -10.80
N MET A 107 -6.45 0.70 -11.32
CA MET A 107 -7.70 0.14 -10.76
C MET A 107 -8.35 -0.90 -11.67
N THR A 108 -7.62 -1.37 -12.67
CA THR A 108 -8.04 -2.47 -13.55
C THR A 108 -7.64 -3.80 -12.93
N HIS A 109 -8.62 -4.68 -12.75
CA HIS A 109 -8.42 -6.04 -12.24
C HIS A 109 -8.50 -7.04 -13.39
N ASN A 110 -7.70 -8.11 -13.32
CA ASN A 110 -7.76 -9.25 -14.25
C ASN A 110 -8.59 -10.42 -13.68
N HIS A 111 -9.43 -10.14 -12.68
CA HIS A 111 -10.29 -11.09 -12.01
C HIS A 111 -11.58 -10.39 -11.57
N ALA A 112 -12.61 -11.18 -11.25
CA ALA A 112 -13.85 -10.63 -10.72
C ALA A 112 -13.62 -10.02 -9.33
N CYS A 113 -14.29 -8.89 -9.04
CA CYS A 113 -14.30 -8.25 -7.73
C CYS A 113 -15.69 -8.39 -7.06
N THR A 114 -16.35 -9.53 -7.25
CA THR A 114 -17.66 -9.83 -6.68
C THR A 114 -17.54 -10.47 -5.30
N LYS A 115 -18.54 -10.31 -4.43
CA LYS A 115 -18.56 -10.94 -3.09
C LYS A 115 -18.28 -12.45 -3.16
N SER A 116 -18.89 -13.14 -4.13
CA SER A 116 -18.71 -14.58 -4.34
C SER A 116 -17.26 -14.97 -4.69
N PHE A 117 -16.58 -14.18 -5.53
CA PHE A 117 -15.18 -14.43 -5.89
C PHE A 117 -14.23 -14.16 -4.72
N MET A 118 -14.52 -13.12 -3.93
CA MET A 118 -13.71 -12.76 -2.75
C MET A 118 -13.84 -13.77 -1.60
N ARG A 119 -14.81 -14.69 -1.62
CA ARG A 119 -14.95 -15.79 -0.63
C ARG A 119 -13.68 -16.63 -0.50
N CYS A 120 -12.92 -16.79 -1.59
CA CYS A 120 -11.68 -17.55 -1.59
C CYS A 120 -10.57 -16.88 -0.75
N ASP A 121 -10.65 -15.57 -0.50
CA ASP A 121 -9.65 -14.86 0.28
C ASP A 121 -9.98 -14.93 1.79
N PRO A 122 -9.08 -15.50 2.63
CA PRO A 122 -9.28 -15.57 4.08
C PRO A 122 -9.55 -14.23 4.75
N TRP A 123 -9.08 -13.12 4.17
CA TRP A 123 -9.30 -11.79 4.72
C TRP A 123 -10.79 -11.45 4.84
N PHE A 124 -11.59 -11.76 3.82
CA PHE A 124 -13.04 -11.47 3.80
C PHE A 124 -13.85 -12.42 4.67
N ARG A 125 -13.26 -13.52 5.12
CA ARG A 125 -13.87 -14.48 6.05
C ARG A 125 -13.47 -14.23 7.51
N ARG A 126 -12.53 -13.33 7.76
CA ARG A 126 -12.02 -13.07 9.12
C ARG A 126 -13.08 -12.35 9.94
N LEU A 127 -13.41 -12.92 11.09
CA LEU A 127 -14.26 -12.30 12.09
C LEU A 127 -13.47 -11.30 12.94
N SER A 128 -14.09 -10.17 13.28
CA SER A 128 -13.62 -9.23 14.30
C SER A 128 -13.67 -9.88 15.68
N GLU A 129 -13.05 -9.28 16.68
CA GLU A 129 -13.08 -9.84 18.04
C GLU A 129 -14.49 -9.77 18.64
N GLU A 130 -15.26 -8.74 18.30
CA GLU A 130 -16.67 -8.59 18.69
C GLU A 130 -17.54 -9.67 18.05
N GLU A 131 -17.39 -9.89 16.74
CA GLU A 131 -18.12 -10.95 16.02
C GLU A 131 -17.79 -12.33 16.60
N LYS A 132 -16.51 -12.61 16.88
CA LYS A 132 -16.08 -13.86 17.53
C LYS A 132 -16.74 -14.06 18.89
N LYS A 133 -16.82 -13.00 19.70
CA LYS A 133 -17.49 -13.06 21.00
C LYS A 133 -18.97 -13.38 20.85
N ASN A 134 -19.64 -12.76 19.86
CA ASN A 134 -21.06 -12.97 19.58
C ASN A 134 -21.36 -14.39 19.09
N ILE A 135 -20.47 -14.98 18.28
CA ILE A 135 -20.67 -16.33 17.73
C ILE A 135 -20.23 -17.45 18.69
N SER A 136 -19.48 -17.13 19.75
CA SER A 136 -18.93 -18.10 20.70
C SER A 136 -20.00 -19.03 21.34
N PRO A 137 -21.17 -18.53 21.78
CA PRO A 137 -22.23 -19.40 22.29
C PRO A 137 -22.73 -20.39 21.24
N VAL A 138 -22.96 -19.92 20.00
CA VAL A 138 -23.43 -20.76 18.88
C VAL A 138 -22.37 -21.80 18.51
N LEU A 139 -21.09 -21.43 18.51
CA LEU A 139 -19.98 -22.37 18.26
C LEU A 139 -19.92 -23.51 19.28
N ARG A 140 -20.29 -23.25 20.55
CA ARG A 140 -20.30 -24.24 21.64
C ARG A 140 -21.53 -25.14 21.60
N GLN A 141 -22.69 -24.58 21.26
CA GLN A 141 -23.98 -25.27 21.32
C GLN A 141 -24.28 -26.07 20.05
N SER A 142 -23.93 -25.54 18.88
CA SER A 142 -24.27 -26.17 17.60
C SER A 142 -23.35 -27.35 17.28
N THR A 143 -23.95 -28.50 17.00
CA THR A 143 -23.25 -29.68 16.47
C THR A 143 -23.03 -29.55 14.96
N SER A 144 -23.94 -28.88 14.24
CA SER A 144 -23.89 -28.69 12.80
C SER A 144 -23.01 -27.51 12.38
N SER A 145 -22.10 -27.74 11.43
CA SER A 145 -21.34 -26.65 10.80
C SER A 145 -22.21 -25.79 9.88
N ALA A 146 -23.31 -26.33 9.32
CA ALA A 146 -24.20 -25.59 8.42
C ALA A 146 -24.95 -24.48 9.16
N GLU A 147 -25.47 -24.79 10.35
CA GLU A 147 -26.15 -23.81 11.22
C GLU A 147 -25.23 -22.65 11.60
N ILE A 148 -23.97 -22.96 11.93
CA ILE A 148 -22.96 -21.92 12.26
C ILE A 148 -22.68 -21.06 11.03
N MET A 149 -22.58 -21.66 9.82
CA MET A 149 -22.35 -20.91 8.58
C MET A 149 -23.53 -19.98 8.26
N GLU A 150 -24.77 -20.45 8.47
CA GLU A 150 -25.99 -19.66 8.26
C GLU A 150 -26.08 -18.51 9.26
N TYR A 151 -25.89 -18.78 10.55
CA TYR A 151 -25.90 -17.74 11.58
C TYR A 151 -24.87 -16.64 11.31
N VAL A 152 -23.64 -17.00 10.93
CA VAL A 152 -22.58 -16.03 10.62
C VAL A 152 -22.87 -15.26 9.34
N ARG A 153 -23.51 -15.89 8.35
CA ARG A 153 -23.95 -15.19 7.13
C ARG A 153 -24.98 -14.13 7.48
N ASP A 154 -25.95 -14.45 8.32
CA ASP A 154 -27.05 -13.53 8.63
C ASP A 154 -26.60 -12.39 9.54
N THR A 155 -25.82 -12.71 10.58
CA THR A 155 -25.41 -11.73 11.60
C THR A 155 -24.15 -10.93 11.22
N CYS A 156 -23.16 -11.57 10.61
CA CYS A 156 -21.88 -10.93 10.29
C CYS A 156 -21.72 -10.63 8.80
N GLN A 157 -22.68 -11.04 7.95
CA GLN A 157 -22.59 -10.90 6.49
C GLN A 157 -21.31 -11.54 5.91
N LYS A 158 -20.87 -12.65 6.53
CA LYS A 158 -19.59 -13.30 6.24
C LYS A 158 -19.69 -14.76 5.79
N GLU A 159 -18.83 -15.02 4.82
CA GLU A 159 -18.60 -16.24 4.06
C GLU A 159 -17.82 -17.39 4.69
N LEU A 160 -18.17 -17.95 5.84
CA LEU A 160 -17.33 -19.00 6.43
C LEU A 160 -17.31 -20.30 5.62
N ILE A 161 -16.17 -20.99 5.67
CA ILE A 161 -16.03 -22.37 5.18
C ILE A 161 -15.83 -23.35 6.34
N ALA A 162 -16.11 -24.64 6.10
CA ALA A 162 -16.05 -25.68 7.13
C ALA A 162 -14.69 -25.75 7.87
N SER A 163 -13.58 -25.42 7.21
CA SER A 163 -12.26 -25.36 7.87
C SER A 163 -12.16 -24.22 8.89
N ASP A 164 -12.84 -23.10 8.65
CA ASP A 164 -12.84 -21.98 9.59
C ASP A 164 -13.54 -22.36 10.89
N ILE A 165 -14.71 -22.99 10.76
CA ILE A 165 -15.48 -23.49 11.90
C ILE A 165 -14.67 -24.48 12.71
N ARG A 166 -13.97 -25.40 12.04
CA ARG A 166 -13.09 -26.37 12.70
C ARG A 166 -11.99 -25.68 13.50
N ASN A 167 -11.34 -24.68 12.91
CA ASN A 167 -10.29 -23.89 13.57
C ASN A 167 -10.81 -23.01 14.71
N MET A 168 -12.07 -22.57 14.64
CA MET A 168 -12.70 -21.80 15.71
C MET A 168 -13.09 -22.72 16.86
N LYS A 169 -13.72 -23.87 16.57
CA LYS A 169 -14.07 -24.87 17.60
C LYS A 169 -12.84 -25.33 18.37
N SER A 170 -11.72 -25.60 17.69
CA SER A 170 -10.47 -26.01 18.35
C SER A 170 -9.83 -24.96 19.26
N LYS A 171 -10.31 -23.70 19.25
CA LYS A 171 -9.84 -22.63 20.14
C LYS A 171 -10.81 -22.34 21.28
N VAL A 172 -12.01 -22.90 21.21
CA VAL A 172 -13.09 -22.68 22.18
C VAL A 172 -13.23 -23.87 23.12
N THR A 173 -12.84 -25.07 22.67
CA THR A 173 -12.56 -26.26 23.50
C THR A 173 -11.20 -26.14 24.17
#